data_AF-A0A525HD28-F1
#
_entry.id   AF-A0A525HD28-F1
#
_cell.length_a   1.000
_cell.length_b   1.000
_cell.length_c   1.000
_cell.angle_alpha   90.00
_cell.angle_beta   90.00
_cell.angle_gamma   90.00
#
_symmetry.space_group_name_H-M   'P 1'
#
loop_
_entity.id
_entity.type
_entity.pdbx_description
1 polymer ?
#
loop_
_entity_poly.entity_id
_entity_poly.type
_entity_poly.pdbx_seq_one_letter_code
_entity_poly.pdbx_strand_id
1 'polypeptide(L)'
;MIEGGGVPTGTLAADKSQPPGFIHNKSHDWAVPIIFVSAELMKTSPDLIAAAIDLIRDYALSIFKGSGADKRVKLEVVVERNEKRTYQKVTYEGDVAGLGTVADMVTKVHRSA
;
A
#
# COMPACT_ATOMS: atom_id res chain seq x y z
N MET A 1 -18.18 -10.08 -14.62
CA MET A 1 -18.56 -9.28 -13.44
C MET A 1 -19.18 -10.26 -12.46
N ILE A 2 -18.39 -10.74 -11.49
CA ILE A 2 -18.82 -11.82 -10.59
C ILE A 2 -19.45 -11.17 -9.37
N GLU A 3 -20.78 -11.24 -9.27
CA GLU A 3 -21.52 -10.84 -8.08
C GLU A 3 -21.09 -11.72 -6.91
N GLY A 4 -20.80 -11.07 -5.78
CA GLY A 4 -20.34 -11.72 -4.55
C GLY A 4 -21.35 -12.75 -4.06
N GLY A 5 -20.85 -13.92 -3.69
CA GLY A 5 -21.60 -15.01 -3.08
C GLY A 5 -22.07 -14.65 -1.66
N GLY A 6 -23.06 -13.76 -1.57
CA GLY A 6 -23.83 -13.53 -0.36
C GLY A 6 -24.78 -14.68 -0.13
N VAL A 7 -24.74 -15.28 1.07
CA VAL A 7 -25.71 -16.29 1.50
C VAL A 7 -27.12 -15.68 1.42
N PRO A 8 -28.10 -16.33 0.78
CA PRO A 8 -29.43 -15.77 0.62
C PRO A 8 -30.14 -15.67 1.97
N THR A 9 -30.23 -14.46 2.51
CA THR A 9 -30.85 -14.14 3.81
C THR A 9 -32.39 -14.34 3.81
N GLY A 10 -32.98 -14.64 2.66
CA GLY A 10 -34.44 -14.76 2.49
C GLY A 10 -35.09 -15.96 3.18
N THR A 11 -34.32 -16.98 3.57
CA THR A 11 -34.85 -18.20 4.21
C THR A 11 -34.71 -18.20 5.74
N LEU A 12 -34.08 -17.17 6.32
CA LEU A 12 -33.93 -17.00 7.78
C LEU A 12 -34.93 -15.98 8.35
N ALA A 13 -36.00 -15.67 7.62
CA ALA A 13 -37.12 -14.93 8.18
C ALA A 13 -37.86 -15.83 9.18
N ALA A 14 -37.28 -15.96 10.37
CA ALA A 14 -38.01 -16.33 11.57
C ALA A 14 -39.25 -15.43 11.66
N ASP A 15 -40.36 -16.05 12.05
CA ASP A 15 -41.58 -15.38 12.46
C ASP A 15 -41.26 -14.05 13.18
N LYS A 16 -41.86 -12.94 12.73
CA LYS A 16 -41.58 -11.57 13.20
C LYS A 16 -41.84 -11.37 14.70
N SER A 17 -42.36 -12.39 15.38
CA SER A 17 -42.63 -12.45 16.81
C SER A 17 -41.39 -12.79 17.66
N GLN A 18 -40.30 -13.30 17.08
CA GLN A 18 -39.12 -13.76 17.83
C GLN A 18 -37.84 -13.00 17.44
N PRO A 19 -37.09 -12.43 18.41
CA PRO A 19 -35.84 -11.74 18.10
C PRO A 19 -34.83 -12.72 17.48
N PRO A 20 -34.00 -12.27 16.53
CA PRO A 20 -33.01 -13.13 15.89
C PRO A 20 -32.09 -13.74 16.95
N GLY A 21 -31.95 -15.06 16.92
CA GLY A 21 -31.10 -15.80 17.86
C GLY A 21 -29.65 -15.35 17.76
N PHE A 22 -28.93 -15.45 18.88
CA PHE A 22 -27.50 -15.15 18.94
C PHE A 22 -26.71 -16.06 17.96
N ILE A 23 -26.04 -15.48 16.99
CA ILE A 23 -25.15 -16.22 16.08
C ILE A 23 -23.84 -16.48 16.81
N HIS A 24 -23.66 -17.69 17.32
CA HIS A 24 -22.42 -18.10 17.98
C HIS A 24 -21.38 -18.52 16.91
N ASN A 25 -20.38 -17.68 16.67
CA ASN A 25 -19.28 -18.02 15.76
C ASN A 25 -18.32 -19.01 16.45
N LYS A 26 -18.33 -20.26 15.98
CA LYS A 26 -17.46 -21.36 16.46
C LYS A 26 -16.13 -21.44 15.72
N SER A 27 -15.61 -20.31 15.22
CA SER A 27 -14.34 -20.28 14.47
C SER A 27 -13.15 -20.86 15.25
N HIS A 28 -13.19 -20.83 16.59
CA HIS A 28 -12.16 -21.42 17.45
C HIS A 28 -12.11 -22.95 17.40
N ASP A 29 -13.19 -23.64 17.02
CA ASP A 29 -13.22 -25.12 16.93
C ASP A 29 -12.22 -25.64 15.88
N TRP A 30 -11.86 -24.81 14.90
CA TRP A 30 -10.90 -25.16 13.85
C TRP A 30 -9.45 -24.86 14.23
N ALA A 31 -9.21 -24.12 15.31
CA ALA A 31 -7.84 -23.75 15.71
C ALA A 31 -7.01 -25.01 16.05
N VAL A 32 -7.61 -25.97 16.75
CA VAL A 32 -6.92 -27.19 17.19
C VAL A 32 -6.51 -28.09 16.00
N PRO A 33 -7.41 -28.47 15.07
CA PRO A 33 -7.02 -29.21 13.87
C PRO A 33 -5.95 -28.51 13.03
N ILE A 34 -6.07 -27.19 12.86
CA ILE A 34 -5.11 -26.41 12.07
C ILE A 34 -3.73 -26.47 12.72
N ILE A 35 -3.62 -26.18 14.03
CA ILE A 35 -2.35 -26.20 14.74
C ILE A 35 -1.72 -27.59 14.68
N PHE A 36 -2.50 -28.66 14.91
CA PHE A 36 -1.99 -30.02 14.90
C PHE A 36 -1.44 -30.42 13.52
N VAL A 37 -2.21 -30.19 12.45
CA VAL A 37 -1.79 -30.53 11.09
C VAL A 37 -0.58 -29.69 10.66
N SER A 38 -0.57 -28.39 10.98
CA SER A 38 0.57 -27.52 10.70
C SER A 38 1.84 -27.96 11.45
N ALA A 39 1.71 -28.37 12.71
CA ALA A 39 2.84 -28.87 13.51
C ALA A 39 3.38 -30.21 12.99
N GLU A 40 2.51 -31.10 12.50
CA GLU A 40 2.93 -32.36 11.90
C GLU A 40 3.63 -32.16 10.55
N LEU A 41 3.11 -31.26 9.72
CA LEU A 41 3.73 -30.88 8.45
C LEU A 41 5.14 -30.29 8.67
N MET A 42 5.31 -29.52 9.75
CA MET A 42 6.60 -28.97 10.17
C MET A 42 7.64 -30.02 10.54
N LYS A 43 7.21 -31.15 11.12
CA LYS A 43 8.11 -32.24 11.48
C LYS A 43 8.46 -33.14 10.29
N THR A 44 7.49 -33.38 9.42
CA THR A 44 7.60 -34.36 8.34
C THR A 44 8.33 -33.82 7.11
N SER A 45 8.31 -32.51 6.87
CA SER A 45 8.93 -31.92 5.68
C SER A 45 9.44 -30.51 5.93
N PRO A 46 10.58 -30.34 6.63
CA PRO A 46 11.16 -29.03 6.92
C PRO A 46 11.46 -28.23 5.64
N ASP A 47 11.81 -28.90 4.54
CA ASP A 47 12.13 -28.27 3.26
C ASP A 47 10.93 -27.54 2.64
N LEU A 48 9.71 -28.07 2.80
CA LEU A 48 8.48 -27.42 2.31
C LEU A 48 8.18 -26.14 3.08
N ILE A 49 8.44 -26.12 4.38
CA ILE A 49 8.28 -24.92 5.21
C ILE A 49 9.31 -23.87 4.85
N ALA A 50 10.58 -24.27 4.64
CA ALA A 50 11.61 -23.35 4.19
C ALA A 50 11.20 -22.66 2.88
N ALA A 51 10.74 -23.43 1.88
CA ALA A 51 10.26 -22.88 0.61
C ALA A 51 9.08 -21.92 0.78
N ALA A 52 8.11 -22.24 1.65
CA ALA A 52 6.98 -21.37 1.93
C ALA A 52 7.40 -20.06 2.63
N ILE A 53 8.32 -20.14 3.59
CA ILE A 53 8.88 -18.97 4.28
C ILE A 53 9.65 -18.10 3.31
N ASP A 54 10.46 -18.69 2.43
CA ASP A 54 11.22 -17.95 1.43
C ASP A 54 10.31 -17.21 0.44
N LEU A 55 9.19 -17.81 0.02
CA LEU A 55 8.19 -17.13 -0.80
C LEU A 55 7.57 -15.91 -0.07
N ILE A 56 7.19 -16.08 1.20
CA ILE A 56 6.66 -14.99 2.04
C ILE A 56 7.70 -13.88 2.20
N ARG A 57 8.96 -14.26 2.44
CA ARG A 57 10.08 -13.34 2.58
C ARG A 57 10.28 -12.53 1.31
N ASP A 58 10.33 -13.18 0.15
CA ASP A 58 10.53 -12.51 -1.13
C ASP A 58 9.39 -11.53 -1.43
N TYR A 59 8.15 -11.93 -1.15
CA TYR A 59 7.00 -11.06 -1.27
C TYR A 59 7.09 -9.86 -0.31
N ALA A 60 7.38 -10.08 0.97
CA ALA A 60 7.55 -9.02 1.95
C ALA A 60 8.65 -8.04 1.53
N LEU A 61 9.81 -8.56 1.11
CA LEU A 61 10.92 -7.74 0.61
C LEU A 61 10.52 -6.96 -0.65
N SER A 62 9.69 -7.51 -1.53
CA SER A 62 9.19 -6.80 -2.71
C SER A 62 8.36 -5.57 -2.36
N ILE A 63 7.54 -5.65 -1.29
CA ILE A 63 6.77 -4.52 -0.77
C ILE A 63 7.70 -3.42 -0.26
N PHE A 64 8.77 -3.79 0.47
CA PHE A 64 9.70 -2.81 1.03
C PHE A 64 10.60 -2.16 -0.03
N LYS A 65 10.95 -2.88 -1.10
CA LYS A 65 11.80 -2.36 -2.19
C LYS A 65 11.19 -1.14 -2.90
N GLY A 66 9.86 -1.01 -2.94
CA GLY A 66 9.18 0.15 -3.55
C GLY A 66 9.14 1.40 -2.66
N SER A 67 9.37 1.28 -1.36
CA SER A 67 9.19 2.40 -0.41
C SER A 67 10.34 3.42 -0.38
N GLY A 68 11.47 3.12 -1.05
CA GLY A 68 12.65 3.98 -1.06
C GLY A 68 13.25 4.30 -2.43
N ALA A 69 12.67 3.78 -3.52
CA ALA A 69 13.28 3.85 -4.86
C ALA A 69 13.14 5.22 -5.56
N ASP A 70 12.06 5.95 -5.27
CA ASP A 70 11.76 7.22 -5.94
C ASP A 70 11.67 8.34 -4.90
N LYS A 71 12.83 8.85 -4.45
CA LYS A 71 12.88 10.12 -3.70
C LYS A 71 12.61 11.28 -4.66
N ARG A 72 11.37 11.40 -5.13
CA ARG A 72 10.94 12.49 -6.00
C ARG A 72 10.85 13.77 -5.19
N VAL A 73 11.64 14.76 -5.58
CA VAL A 73 11.59 16.11 -5.05
C VAL A 73 10.69 16.94 -5.95
N LYS A 74 9.69 17.57 -5.34
CA LYS A 74 8.82 18.54 -5.99
C LYS A 74 9.17 19.93 -5.49
N LEU A 75 9.59 20.82 -6.40
CA LEU A 75 9.98 22.19 -6.10
C LEU A 75 9.20 23.16 -7.00
N GLU A 76 8.63 24.19 -6.39
CA GLU A 76 7.96 25.28 -7.10
C GLU A 76 8.62 26.60 -6.70
N VAL A 77 9.18 27.31 -7.68
CA VAL A 77 9.83 28.62 -7.48
C VAL A 77 9.06 29.67 -8.27
N VAL A 78 8.62 30.73 -7.60
CA VAL A 78 7.94 31.87 -8.21
C VAL A 78 8.88 33.07 -8.14
N VAL A 79 9.25 33.63 -9.30
CA VAL A 79 10.08 34.83 -9.42
C VAL A 79 9.20 35.98 -9.87
N GLU A 80 9.01 36.99 -9.01
CA GLU A 80 8.23 38.19 -9.32
C GLU A 80 9.13 39.33 -9.82
N ARG A 81 8.77 39.96 -10.95
CA ARG A 81 9.40 41.21 -11.44
C ARG A 81 8.56 42.41 -11.02
N ASN A 82 9.03 43.13 -10.00
CA ASN A 82 8.34 44.32 -9.46
C ASN A 82 8.14 45.44 -10.50
N GLU A 83 9.02 45.56 -11.50
CA GLU A 83 8.94 46.66 -12.48
C GLU A 83 7.88 46.47 -13.58
N LYS A 84 7.45 45.22 -13.87
CA LYS A 84 6.54 44.91 -14.98
C LYS A 84 5.33 44.06 -14.57
N ARG A 85 5.06 43.88 -13.27
CA ARG A 85 3.99 43.00 -12.74
C ARG A 85 3.96 41.59 -13.35
N THR A 86 5.11 41.11 -13.83
CA THR A 86 5.24 39.83 -14.52
C THR A 86 5.87 38.84 -13.56
N TYR A 87 5.30 37.64 -13.47
CA TYR A 87 5.84 36.56 -12.65
C TYR A 87 6.26 35.39 -13.54
N GLN A 88 7.31 34.69 -13.13
CA GLN A 88 7.78 33.47 -13.78
C GLN A 88 7.74 32.33 -12.77
N LYS A 89 7.00 31.28 -13.10
CA LYS A 89 6.87 30.07 -12.29
C LYS A 89 7.75 28.97 -12.88
N VAL A 90 8.61 28.39 -12.05
CA VAL A 90 9.47 27.25 -12.38
C VAL A 90 9.02 26.07 -11.53
N THR A 91 8.52 25.02 -12.18
CA THR A 91 8.09 23.77 -11.54
C THR A 91 9.11 22.68 -11.86
N TYR A 92 9.63 22.02 -10.83
CA TYR A 92 10.52 20.88 -10.96
C TYR A 92 9.95 19.67 -10.23
N GLU A 93 9.96 18.52 -10.90
CA GLU A 93 9.62 17.23 -10.33
C GLU A 93 10.64 16.20 -10.83
N GLY A 94 11.44 15.64 -9.94
CA GLY A 94 12.52 14.74 -10.32
C GLY A 94 13.38 14.29 -9.14
N ASP A 95 14.51 13.65 -9.43
CA ASP A 95 15.44 13.15 -8.43
C ASP A 95 16.30 14.28 -7.81
N VAL A 96 16.85 14.04 -6.62
CA VAL A 96 17.71 14.96 -5.87
C VAL A 96 18.89 15.46 -6.71
N ALA A 97 19.43 14.62 -7.60
CA ALA A 97 20.54 14.99 -8.49
C ALA A 97 20.22 16.19 -9.41
N GLY A 98 18.95 16.38 -9.81
CA GLY A 98 18.56 17.46 -10.73
C GLY A 98 18.31 18.82 -10.04
N LEU A 99 18.32 18.87 -8.70
CA LEU A 99 18.15 20.13 -7.95
C LEU A 99 19.24 21.16 -8.23
N GLY A 100 20.49 20.72 -8.45
CA GLY A 100 21.61 21.61 -8.78
C GLY A 100 21.35 22.40 -10.06
N THR A 101 20.88 21.71 -11.11
CA THR A 101 20.52 22.33 -12.38
C THR A 101 19.38 23.34 -12.24
N VAL A 102 18.41 23.08 -11.37
CA VAL A 102 17.29 24.00 -11.09
C VAL A 102 17.79 25.27 -10.39
N ALA A 103 18.74 25.15 -9.46
CA ALA A 103 19.35 26.30 -8.78
C ALA A 103 20.10 27.21 -9.77
N ASP A 104 20.82 26.62 -10.73
CA ASP A 104 21.50 27.38 -11.79
C ASP A 104 20.50 28.08 -12.71
N MET A 105 19.40 27.40 -13.08
CA MET A 105 18.33 27.98 -13.90
C MET A 105 17.64 29.16 -13.22
N VAL A 106 17.28 29.02 -11.95
CA VAL A 106 16.64 30.10 -11.16
C VAL A 106 17.58 31.29 -11.03
N THR A 107 18.87 31.06 -10.77
CA THR A 107 19.87 32.13 -10.69
C THR A 107 20.01 32.87 -12.02
N LYS A 108 20.02 32.14 -13.14
CA LYS A 108 20.07 32.74 -14.48
C LYS A 108 18.82 33.57 -14.78
N VAL A 109 17.64 33.07 -14.43
CA VAL A 109 16.37 33.81 -14.57
C VAL A 109 16.37 35.08 -13.74
N HIS A 110 16.88 35.02 -12.51
CA HIS A 110 17.00 36.20 -11.64
C HIS A 110 18.01 37.23 -12.17
N ARG A 111 19.15 36.80 -12.72
CA ARG A 111 20.19 37.69 -13.26
C ARG A 111 19.86 38.31 -14.62
N SER A 112 18.89 37.72 -15.33
CA SER A 112 18.36 38.21 -16.61
C SER A 112 17.08 39.05 -16.42
N ALA A 113 16.70 39.30 -15.17
CA ALA A 113 15.65 40.23 -14.76
C ALA A 113 16.28 41.57 -14.37
#